data_AF-A0A2V6UMF8-F1
#
_entry.id   AF-A0A2V6UMF8-F1
#
_cell.length_a   1.000
_cell.length_b   1.000
_cell.length_c   1.000
_cell.angle_alpha   90.00
_cell.angle_beta   90.00
_cell.angle_gamma   90.00
#
_symmetry.space_group_name_H-M   'P 1'
#
loop_
_entity.id
_entity.type
_entity.pdbx_description
1 polymer ?
#
loop_
_entity_poly.entity_id
_entity_poly.type
_entity_poly.pdbx_seq_one_letter_code
_entity_poly.pdbx_strand_id
1 'polypeptide(L)'
;MLTGLTAGVWVPVFGAVVIVATVYTTYATFAAWLKWLTAVLFAYILSAILARPNWPAALRDTLLPRLPSDARALPTLVGILGTTISPYLFFWQASQEVEEERAKGRRTVAARRGATEHELRDARRDVFTGMAFSNVVMYFIILATAATLFRAGHTNIETSREAAEALRPLAGDGAYVLFALGLVGTGLLAIPVLAGSASFAVAELFAWPSGLDLKPTQAWRFYTILGGAIVAGAVLETLSVSAVRMLFLSAIINGLLAPPLMLLVMLVGNNRAIMGTGVNGFWLNVFGWGATAVMTIAMLAFLWTWF
;
A
#
# COMPACT_ATOMS: atom_id res chain seq x y z
N MET A 1 -4.16 7.72 -23.72
CA MET A 1 -2.68 7.65 -23.77
C MET A 1 -2.17 9.03 -24.12
N LEU A 2 -1.55 9.72 -23.15
CA LEU A 2 -1.03 11.10 -23.28
C LEU A 2 -0.03 11.30 -24.43
N THR A 3 0.53 10.22 -24.96
CA THR A 3 1.59 10.22 -25.98
C THR A 3 1.23 9.40 -27.23
N GLY A 4 0.02 8.82 -27.30
CA GLY A 4 -0.42 7.98 -28.43
C GLY A 4 0.29 6.61 -28.58
N LEU A 5 1.30 6.31 -27.75
CA LEU A 5 2.03 5.05 -27.76
C LEU A 5 1.30 3.95 -26.98
N THR A 6 1.33 2.72 -27.50
CA THR A 6 0.62 1.56 -26.92
C THR A 6 1.20 1.12 -25.57
N ALA A 7 0.38 0.41 -24.77
CA ALA A 7 0.78 -0.13 -23.47
C ALA A 7 2.02 -1.04 -23.59
N GLY A 8 2.13 -1.77 -24.71
CA GLY A 8 3.29 -2.63 -25.00
C GLY A 8 4.63 -1.91 -25.11
N VAL A 9 4.65 -0.58 -25.29
CA VAL A 9 5.89 0.23 -25.28
C VAL A 9 6.13 0.84 -23.91
N TRP A 10 5.10 1.38 -23.26
CA TRP A 10 5.26 2.06 -21.97
C TRP A 10 5.58 1.11 -20.82
N VAL A 11 4.96 -0.07 -20.79
CA VAL A 11 5.20 -1.07 -19.75
C VAL A 11 6.69 -1.48 -19.66
N PRO A 12 7.36 -1.91 -20.74
CA PRO A 12 8.78 -2.25 -20.67
C PRO A 12 9.68 -1.03 -20.41
N VAL A 13 9.32 0.16 -20.90
CA VAL A 13 10.07 1.39 -20.61
C VAL A 13 10.00 1.74 -19.12
N PHE A 14 8.81 1.77 -18.53
CA PHE A 14 8.67 2.02 -17.08
C PHE A 14 9.32 0.91 -16.26
N GLY A 15 9.17 -0.36 -16.65
CA GLY A 15 9.87 -1.47 -16.01
C GLY A 15 11.40 -1.32 -16.04
N ALA A 16 11.96 -0.95 -17.19
CA ALA A 16 13.39 -0.69 -17.34
C ALA A 16 13.84 0.52 -16.50
N VAL A 17 13.07 1.62 -16.51
CA VAL A 17 13.36 2.79 -15.68
C VAL A 17 13.34 2.44 -14.19
N VAL A 18 12.36 1.65 -13.74
CA VAL A 18 12.28 1.21 -12.34
C VAL A 18 13.46 0.31 -11.98
N ILE A 19 13.80 -0.67 -12.83
CA ILE A 19 14.93 -1.58 -12.59
C ILE A 19 16.24 -0.78 -12.54
N VAL A 20 16.49 0.09 -13.52
CA VAL A 20 17.70 0.93 -13.56
C VAL A 20 17.74 1.88 -12.35
N ALA A 21 16.63 2.54 -12.03
CA ALA A 21 16.58 3.43 -10.87
C ALA A 21 16.80 2.67 -9.56
N THR A 22 16.20 1.48 -9.39
CA THR A 22 16.35 0.66 -8.18
C THR A 22 17.77 0.10 -8.03
N VAL A 23 18.44 -0.23 -9.14
CA VAL A 23 19.80 -0.80 -9.13
C VAL A 23 20.89 0.28 -8.98
N TYR A 24 20.70 1.45 -9.59
CA TYR A 24 21.77 2.46 -9.68
C TYR A 24 21.54 3.71 -8.83
N THR A 25 20.35 3.89 -8.25
CA THR A 25 20.02 5.06 -7.41
C THR A 25 19.62 4.59 -6.01
N THR A 26 20.06 5.32 -4.99
CA THR A 26 19.59 5.08 -3.61
C THR A 26 18.09 5.35 -3.52
N TYR A 27 17.34 4.47 -2.85
CA TYR A 27 15.89 4.62 -2.66
C TYR A 27 15.49 6.02 -2.17
N ALA A 28 16.30 6.62 -1.28
CA ALA A 28 16.08 7.97 -0.76
C ALA A 28 16.00 9.04 -1.87
N THR A 29 16.89 8.99 -2.86
CA THR A 29 16.93 9.97 -3.97
C THR A 29 15.79 9.74 -4.95
N PHE A 30 15.49 8.47 -5.27
CA PHE A 30 14.37 8.10 -6.13
C PHE A 30 13.02 8.51 -5.51
N ALA A 31 12.85 8.25 -4.22
CA ALA A 31 11.65 8.60 -3.49
C ALA A 31 11.50 10.13 -3.31
N ALA A 32 12.60 10.88 -3.15
CA ALA A 32 12.53 12.34 -2.98
C ALA A 32 11.84 13.05 -4.15
N TRP A 33 12.11 12.64 -5.39
CA TRP A 33 11.48 13.22 -6.57
C TRP A 33 10.04 12.74 -6.76
N LEU A 34 9.79 11.44 -6.63
CA LEU A 34 8.45 10.90 -6.86
C LEU A 34 7.45 11.26 -5.75
N LYS A 35 7.91 11.58 -4.54
CA LYS A 35 7.05 12.12 -3.45
C LYS A 35 6.29 13.36 -3.90
N TRP A 36 6.92 14.25 -4.66
CA TRP A 36 6.24 15.43 -5.23
C TRP A 36 5.13 15.03 -6.20
N LEU A 37 5.32 13.95 -6.94
CA LEU A 37 4.32 13.43 -7.85
C LEU A 37 3.12 12.82 -7.08
N THR A 38 3.35 12.29 -5.87
CA THR A 38 2.27 11.87 -4.96
C THR A 38 1.55 13.03 -4.28
N ALA A 39 2.11 14.26 -4.29
CA ALA A 39 1.40 15.44 -3.81
C ALA A 39 0.12 15.70 -4.62
N VAL A 40 0.02 15.15 -5.83
CA VAL A 40 -1.22 15.11 -6.62
C VAL A 40 -2.37 14.43 -5.88
N LEU A 41 -2.11 13.50 -4.96
CA LEU A 41 -3.19 12.87 -4.18
C LEU A 41 -3.96 13.88 -3.30
N PHE A 42 -3.33 14.99 -2.90
CA PHE A 42 -4.02 16.08 -2.21
C PHE A 42 -5.05 16.80 -3.09
N ALA A 43 -4.93 16.65 -4.41
CA ALA A 43 -5.92 17.17 -5.34
C ALA A 43 -7.31 16.55 -5.11
N TYR A 44 -7.39 15.33 -4.59
CA TYR A 44 -8.67 14.73 -4.18
C TYR A 44 -9.34 15.48 -3.04
N ILE A 45 -8.57 16.07 -2.11
CA ILE A 45 -9.11 16.89 -1.03
C ILE A 45 -9.79 18.13 -1.61
N LEU A 46 -9.10 18.83 -2.51
CA LEU A 46 -9.65 20.01 -3.16
C LEU A 46 -10.84 19.64 -4.06
N SER A 47 -10.75 18.55 -4.83
CA SER A 47 -11.84 18.07 -5.67
C SER A 47 -13.09 17.72 -4.86
N ALA A 48 -12.92 17.02 -3.73
CA ALA A 48 -14.02 16.69 -2.83
C ALA A 48 -14.72 17.93 -2.28
N ILE A 49 -13.97 18.98 -1.90
CA ILE A 49 -14.55 20.23 -1.41
C ILE A 49 -15.28 20.96 -2.54
N LEU A 50 -14.67 21.04 -3.72
CA LEU A 50 -15.22 21.71 -4.90
C LEU A 50 -16.43 20.99 -5.49
N ALA A 51 -16.55 19.68 -5.30
CA ALA A 51 -17.72 18.89 -5.66
C ALA A 51 -18.99 19.28 -4.86
N ARG A 52 -18.85 20.14 -3.83
CA ARG A 52 -19.92 20.62 -2.95
C ARG A 52 -20.80 19.46 -2.44
N PRO A 53 -20.21 18.49 -1.70
CA PRO A 53 -20.97 17.42 -1.10
C PRO A 53 -21.95 17.98 -0.07
N ASN A 54 -23.01 17.21 0.22
CA ASN A 54 -23.88 17.49 1.34
C ASN A 54 -23.12 17.19 2.64
N TRP A 55 -22.45 18.19 3.21
CA TRP A 55 -21.61 18.05 4.40
C TRP A 55 -22.35 17.45 5.62
N PRO A 56 -23.58 17.87 5.97
CA PRO A 56 -24.33 17.21 7.02
C PRO A 56 -24.52 15.70 6.80
N ALA A 57 -24.85 15.29 5.57
CA ALA A 57 -24.98 13.87 5.23
C ALA A 57 -23.63 13.15 5.28
N ALA A 58 -22.57 13.75 4.70
CA ALA A 58 -21.24 13.18 4.70
C ALA A 58 -20.70 12.96 6.12
N LEU A 59 -20.84 13.95 7.02
CA LEU A 59 -20.44 13.80 8.43
C LEU A 59 -21.27 12.74 9.14
N ARG A 60 -22.59 12.73 8.90
CA ARG A 60 -23.47 11.71 9.49
C ARG A 60 -23.05 10.31 9.07
N ASP A 61 -22.84 10.07 7.78
CA ASP A 61 -22.50 8.74 7.26
C ASP A 61 -21.05 8.33 7.60
N THR A 62 -20.17 9.31 7.87
CA THR A 62 -18.81 9.06 8.38
C THR A 62 -18.83 8.61 9.84
N LEU A 63 -19.68 9.21 10.68
CA LEU A 63 -19.73 8.93 12.12
C LEU A 63 -20.71 7.80 12.49
N LEU A 64 -21.74 7.58 11.66
CA LEU A 64 -22.78 6.57 11.87
C LEU A 64 -22.75 5.58 10.69
N PRO A 65 -21.79 4.63 10.69
CA PRO A 65 -21.66 3.67 9.62
C PRO A 65 -22.91 2.80 9.52
N ARG A 66 -23.41 2.63 8.29
CA ARG A 66 -24.45 1.65 7.97
C ARG A 66 -23.81 0.55 7.16
N LEU A 67 -24.03 -0.70 7.58
CA LEU A 67 -23.59 -1.84 6.80
C LEU A 67 -24.47 -1.92 5.53
N PRO A 68 -23.89 -1.77 4.33
CA PRO A 68 -24.68 -1.89 3.11
C PRO A 68 -25.10 -3.35 2.94
N SER A 69 -26.33 -3.56 2.50
CA SER A 69 -26.91 -4.89 2.25
C SER A 69 -26.54 -5.48 0.88
N ASP A 70 -25.74 -4.76 0.09
CA ASP A 70 -25.31 -5.18 -1.24
C ASP A 70 -24.19 -6.24 -1.16
N ALA A 71 -24.24 -7.24 -2.05
CA ALA A 71 -23.23 -8.28 -2.19
C ALA A 71 -21.81 -7.71 -2.45
N ARG A 72 -21.71 -6.49 -3.01
CA ARG A 72 -20.43 -5.80 -3.25
C ARG A 72 -19.84 -5.12 -2.02
N ALA A 73 -20.62 -4.94 -0.97
CA ALA A 73 -20.21 -4.18 0.22
C ALA A 73 -19.06 -4.85 0.97
N LEU A 74 -19.19 -6.16 1.21
CA LEU A 74 -18.23 -6.91 2.00
C LEU A 74 -16.89 -7.13 1.28
N PRO A 75 -16.84 -7.49 -0.02
CA PRO A 75 -15.59 -7.46 -0.79
C PRO A 75 -14.90 -6.09 -0.77
N THR A 76 -15.66 -5.00 -0.88
CA THR A 76 -15.11 -3.64 -0.85
C THR A 76 -14.53 -3.30 0.51
N LEU A 77 -15.22 -3.66 1.60
CA LEU A 77 -14.75 -3.47 2.96
C LEU A 77 -13.46 -4.26 3.24
N VAL A 78 -13.41 -5.54 2.83
CA VAL A 78 -12.19 -6.35 2.93
C VAL A 78 -11.06 -5.77 2.09
N GLY A 79 -11.34 -5.24 0.90
CA GLY A 79 -10.35 -4.56 0.06
C GLY A 79 -9.79 -3.29 0.71
N ILE A 80 -10.64 -2.43 1.27
CA ILE A 80 -10.21 -1.21 1.98
C ILE A 80 -9.34 -1.58 3.19
N LEU A 81 -9.78 -2.56 3.99
CA LEU A 81 -9.02 -3.05 5.12
C LEU A 81 -7.68 -3.69 4.69
N GLY A 82 -7.69 -4.48 3.63
CA GLY A 82 -6.51 -5.15 3.07
C GLY A 82 -5.47 -4.19 2.51
N THR A 83 -5.88 -3.09 1.87
CA THR A 83 -4.94 -2.04 1.44
C THR A 83 -4.38 -1.23 2.61
N THR A 84 -5.08 -1.16 3.73
CA THR A 84 -4.63 -0.42 4.92
C THR A 84 -3.66 -1.25 5.77
N ILE A 85 -3.94 -2.53 5.97
CA ILE A 85 -3.14 -3.45 6.79
C ILE A 85 -2.60 -4.56 5.87
N SER A 86 -1.84 -4.16 4.87
CA SER A 86 -1.32 -5.11 3.88
C SER A 86 -0.27 -6.04 4.50
N PRO A 87 -0.38 -7.36 4.28
CA PRO A 87 0.56 -8.39 4.75
C PRO A 87 2.04 -8.04 4.61
N TYR A 88 2.43 -7.50 3.46
CA TYR A 88 3.83 -7.22 3.15
C TYR A 88 4.44 -6.16 4.08
N LEU A 89 3.62 -5.26 4.67
CA LEU A 89 4.10 -4.20 5.55
C LEU A 89 4.80 -4.77 6.79
N PHE A 90 4.34 -5.91 7.32
CA PHE A 90 4.93 -6.52 8.51
C PHE A 90 6.38 -6.98 8.27
N PHE A 91 6.62 -7.64 7.13
CA PHE A 91 7.96 -8.08 6.75
C PHE A 91 8.80 -6.90 6.28
N TRP A 92 8.26 -6.07 5.38
CA TRP A 92 8.95 -4.91 4.85
C TRP A 92 9.43 -3.97 5.94
N GLN A 93 8.57 -3.61 6.89
CA GLN A 93 8.94 -2.68 7.97
C GLN A 93 10.02 -3.27 8.88
N ALA A 94 9.95 -4.57 9.20
CA ALA A 94 10.98 -5.25 9.98
C ALA A 94 12.33 -5.33 9.23
N SER A 95 12.31 -5.70 7.95
CA SER A 95 13.53 -5.78 7.13
C SER A 95 14.13 -4.40 6.85
N GLN A 96 13.31 -3.36 6.66
CA GLN A 96 13.78 -1.98 6.46
C GLN A 96 14.45 -1.42 7.72
N GLU A 97 13.90 -1.66 8.91
CA GLU A 97 14.55 -1.25 10.17
C GLU A 97 15.96 -1.86 10.28
N VAL A 98 16.10 -3.13 9.90
CA VAL A 98 17.40 -3.82 9.84
C VAL A 98 18.37 -3.14 8.87
N GLU A 99 17.90 -2.71 7.70
CA GLU A 99 18.74 -2.01 6.72
C GLU A 99 19.15 -0.61 7.22
N GLU A 100 18.23 0.14 7.85
CA GLU A 100 18.55 1.43 8.46
C GLU A 100 19.58 1.32 9.58
N GLU A 101 19.46 0.32 10.45
CA GLU A 101 20.45 0.07 11.50
C GLU A 101 21.83 -0.29 10.92
N ARG A 102 21.87 -1.08 9.84
CA ARG A 102 23.12 -1.39 9.12
C ARG A 102 23.76 -0.13 8.55
N ALA A 103 22.96 0.77 7.98
CA ALA A 103 23.41 2.07 7.47
C ALA A 103 23.95 2.97 8.59
N LYS A 104 23.36 2.91 9.79
CA LYS A 104 23.86 3.57 11.02
C LYS A 104 25.13 2.92 11.61
N GLY A 105 25.65 1.85 10.98
CA GLY A 105 26.88 1.17 11.36
C GLY A 105 26.69 -0.09 12.24
N ARG A 106 25.46 -0.46 12.59
CA ARG A 106 25.16 -1.66 13.41
C ARG A 106 25.17 -2.93 12.56
N ARG A 107 26.35 -3.36 12.12
CA ARG A 107 26.50 -4.46 11.14
C ARG A 107 26.35 -5.87 11.74
N THR A 108 26.48 -6.04 13.05
CA THR A 108 26.37 -7.36 13.71
C THR A 108 24.96 -7.59 14.25
N VAL A 109 24.57 -8.85 14.47
CA VAL A 109 23.28 -9.18 15.10
C VAL A 109 23.25 -8.69 16.55
N ALA A 110 24.36 -8.79 17.27
CA ALA A 110 24.46 -8.33 18.66
C ALA A 110 24.25 -6.81 18.79
N ALA A 111 24.77 -6.01 17.85
CA ALA A 111 24.61 -4.56 17.85
C ALA A 111 23.17 -4.09 17.54
N ARG A 112 22.34 -4.98 16.99
CA ARG A 112 20.94 -4.74 16.60
C ARG A 112 19.94 -5.36 17.59
N ARG A 113 20.42 -5.97 18.68
CA ARG A 113 19.55 -6.60 19.67
C ARG A 113 18.96 -5.55 20.60
N GLY A 114 17.63 -5.44 20.53
CA GLY A 114 16.85 -4.51 21.34
C GLY A 114 16.75 -3.13 20.69
N ALA A 115 15.66 -2.44 20.99
CA ALA A 115 15.43 -1.06 20.57
C ALA A 115 15.38 -0.17 21.81
N THR A 116 15.98 1.02 21.72
CA THR A 116 15.85 2.01 22.78
C THR A 116 14.44 2.62 22.77
N GLU A 117 13.98 3.13 23.91
CA GLU A 117 12.69 3.81 24.01
C GLU A 117 12.59 5.00 23.04
N HIS A 118 13.71 5.67 22.77
CA HIS A 118 13.77 6.76 21.81
C HIS A 118 13.50 6.26 20.37
N GLU A 119 14.15 5.19 19.94
CA GLU A 119 13.95 4.59 18.62
C GLU A 119 12.51 4.11 18.43
N LEU A 120 11.93 3.45 19.45
CA LEU A 120 10.54 3.02 19.42
C LEU A 120 9.55 4.21 19.34
N ARG A 121 9.86 5.31 20.03
CA ARG A 121 9.04 6.52 20.01
C ARG A 121 9.11 7.23 18.66
N ASP A 122 10.28 7.28 18.05
CA ASP A 122 10.46 7.87 16.72
C ASP A 122 9.76 7.03 15.65
N ALA A 123 9.94 5.71 15.66
CA ALA A 123 9.22 4.79 14.78
C ALA A 123 7.70 4.92 14.95
N ARG A 124 7.20 5.06 16.18
CA ARG A 124 5.77 5.27 16.44
C ARG A 124 5.26 6.59 15.85
N ARG A 125 6.03 7.66 15.94
CA ARG A 125 5.67 8.97 15.38
C ARG A 125 5.64 8.92 13.86
N ASP A 126 6.63 8.30 13.25
CA ASP A 126 6.70 8.12 11.81
C ASP A 126 5.49 7.33 11.30
N VAL A 127 5.22 6.15 11.88
CA VAL A 127 4.05 5.33 11.52
C VAL A 127 2.74 6.08 11.75
N PHE A 128 2.58 6.74 12.89
CA PHE A 128 1.33 7.45 13.19
C PHE A 128 1.07 8.60 12.22
N THR A 129 2.09 9.43 11.93
CA THR A 129 1.95 10.57 11.02
C THR A 129 1.71 10.11 9.59
N GLY A 130 2.46 9.10 9.11
CA GLY A 130 2.27 8.52 7.78
C GLY A 130 0.88 7.89 7.61
N MET A 131 0.44 7.09 8.58
CA MET A 131 -0.87 6.43 8.53
C MET A 131 -2.02 7.43 8.66
N ALA A 132 -1.91 8.45 9.52
CA ALA A 132 -2.93 9.48 9.64
C ALA A 132 -3.10 10.24 8.32
N PHE A 133 -1.98 10.64 7.70
CA PHE A 133 -2.01 11.33 6.42
C PHE A 133 -2.63 10.47 5.30
N SER A 134 -2.21 9.20 5.22
CA SER A 134 -2.77 8.22 4.26
C SER A 134 -4.28 8.06 4.41
N ASN A 135 -4.78 7.91 5.64
CA ASN A 135 -6.21 7.75 5.91
C ASN A 135 -7.02 9.02 5.57
N VAL A 136 -6.48 10.21 5.82
CA VAL A 136 -7.13 11.47 5.43
C VAL A 136 -7.28 11.54 3.91
N VAL A 137 -6.21 11.26 3.17
CA VAL A 137 -6.25 11.25 1.70
C VAL A 137 -7.23 10.20 1.18
N MET A 138 -7.19 8.97 1.73
CA MET A 138 -8.13 7.90 1.38
C MET A 138 -9.58 8.33 1.58
N TYR A 139 -9.90 8.94 2.73
CA TYR A 139 -11.24 9.46 3.00
C TYR A 139 -11.69 10.48 1.93
N PHE A 140 -10.82 11.43 1.56
CA PHE A 140 -11.15 12.41 0.53
C PHE A 140 -11.23 11.81 -0.89
N ILE A 141 -10.50 10.74 -1.19
CA ILE A 141 -10.68 9.97 -2.44
C ILE A 141 -12.09 9.35 -2.47
N ILE A 142 -12.53 8.72 -1.37
CA ILE A 142 -13.87 8.15 -1.24
C ILE A 142 -14.93 9.24 -1.34
N LEU A 143 -14.75 10.37 -0.66
CA LEU A 143 -15.69 11.48 -0.69
C LEU A 143 -15.78 12.12 -2.09
N ALA A 144 -14.65 12.35 -2.75
CA ALA A 144 -14.62 12.89 -4.10
C ALA A 144 -15.34 11.95 -5.07
N THR A 145 -15.05 10.65 -5.03
CA THR A 145 -15.70 9.67 -5.92
C THR A 145 -17.19 9.54 -5.64
N ALA A 146 -17.61 9.57 -4.37
CA ALA A 146 -19.01 9.58 -3.99
C ALA A 146 -19.75 10.85 -4.47
N ALA A 147 -19.14 12.03 -4.30
CA ALA A 147 -19.74 13.31 -4.67
C ALA A 147 -19.79 13.57 -6.18
N THR A 148 -18.97 12.88 -6.96
CA THR A 148 -18.84 13.04 -8.42
C THR A 148 -19.42 11.85 -9.17
N LEU A 149 -18.70 10.72 -9.21
CA LEU A 149 -19.03 9.53 -9.99
C LEU A 149 -20.31 8.86 -9.50
N PHE A 150 -20.39 8.58 -8.20
CA PHE A 150 -21.56 7.88 -7.64
C PHE A 150 -22.83 8.73 -7.81
N ARG A 151 -22.74 10.03 -7.56
CA ARG A 151 -23.85 10.98 -7.76
C ARG A 151 -24.29 11.07 -9.22
N ALA A 152 -23.37 10.91 -10.17
CA ALA A 152 -23.65 10.86 -11.60
C ALA A 152 -24.16 9.49 -12.09
N GLY A 153 -24.31 8.50 -11.20
CA GLY A 153 -24.77 7.14 -11.54
C GLY A 153 -23.66 6.22 -12.05
N HIS A 154 -22.40 6.65 -12.05
CA HIS A 154 -21.26 5.82 -12.43
C HIS A 154 -20.81 4.96 -11.25
N THR A 155 -21.31 3.73 -11.18
CA THR A 155 -21.05 2.79 -10.08
C THR A 155 -20.13 1.63 -10.45
N ASN A 156 -19.80 1.45 -11.73
CA ASN A 156 -18.87 0.44 -12.21
C ASN A 156 -17.68 1.13 -12.90
N ILE A 157 -16.52 1.09 -12.26
CA ILE A 157 -15.29 1.71 -12.76
C ILE A 157 -14.38 0.63 -13.29
N GLU A 158 -14.20 0.61 -14.61
CA GLU A 158 -13.40 -0.43 -15.28
C GLU A 158 -12.06 0.12 -15.80
N THR A 159 -11.97 1.44 -15.95
CA THR A 159 -10.81 2.11 -16.54
C THR A 159 -10.22 3.20 -15.65
N SER A 160 -8.92 3.44 -15.79
CA SER A 160 -8.22 4.55 -15.13
C SER A 160 -8.75 5.93 -15.57
N ARG A 161 -9.32 6.02 -16.78
CA ARG A 161 -9.93 7.24 -17.30
C ARG A 161 -11.21 7.59 -16.54
N GLU A 162 -12.06 6.61 -16.27
CA GLU A 162 -13.26 6.82 -15.45
C GLU A 162 -12.87 7.26 -14.03
N ALA A 163 -11.86 6.62 -13.43
CA ALA A 163 -11.37 7.01 -12.11
C ALA A 163 -10.88 8.48 -12.06
N ALA A 164 -10.33 9.00 -13.16
CA ALA A 164 -9.87 10.37 -13.27
C ALA A 164 -11.00 11.41 -13.22
N GLU A 165 -12.23 11.06 -13.61
CA GLU A 165 -13.40 11.97 -13.56
C GLU A 165 -13.69 12.45 -12.13
N ALA A 166 -13.25 11.72 -11.11
CA ALA A 166 -13.33 12.15 -9.71
C ALA A 166 -12.61 13.49 -9.43
N LEU A 167 -11.62 13.85 -10.24
CA LEU A 167 -10.81 15.07 -10.13
C LEU A 167 -11.34 16.22 -11.00
N ARG A 168 -12.39 15.99 -11.78
CA ARG A 168 -12.96 16.99 -12.68
C ARG A 168 -13.45 18.27 -11.98
N PRO A 169 -14.05 18.25 -10.77
CA PRO A 169 -14.39 19.47 -10.05
C PRO A 169 -13.21 20.42 -9.80
N LEU A 170 -12.00 19.87 -9.66
CA LEU A 170 -10.80 20.67 -9.45
C LEU A 170 -10.13 21.07 -10.77
N ALA A 171 -9.91 20.09 -11.65
CA ALA A 171 -9.00 20.24 -12.78
C ALA A 171 -9.70 20.35 -14.14
N GLY A 172 -11.04 20.26 -14.19
CA GLY A 172 -11.80 20.27 -15.43
C GLY A 172 -11.27 19.25 -16.43
N ASP A 173 -10.97 19.70 -17.64
CA ASP A 173 -10.40 18.86 -18.71
C ASP A 173 -8.98 18.35 -18.39
N GLY A 174 -8.28 18.99 -17.43
CA GLY A 174 -6.98 18.56 -16.93
C GLY A 174 -7.03 17.39 -15.94
N ALA A 175 -8.22 16.92 -15.54
CA ALA A 175 -8.38 15.85 -14.56
C ALA A 175 -7.66 14.55 -14.94
N TYR A 176 -7.68 14.19 -16.23
CA TYR A 176 -6.96 13.02 -16.71
C TYR A 176 -5.44 13.17 -16.60
N VAL A 177 -4.89 14.35 -16.91
CA VAL A 177 -3.45 14.61 -16.79
C VAL A 177 -3.04 14.53 -15.33
N LEU A 178 -3.80 15.19 -14.46
CA LEU A 178 -3.56 15.18 -13.02
C LEU A 178 -3.62 13.75 -12.46
N PHE A 179 -4.68 12.99 -12.78
CA PHE A 179 -4.79 11.59 -12.38
C PHE A 179 -3.62 10.74 -12.88
N ALA A 180 -3.22 10.90 -14.15
CA ALA A 180 -2.12 10.15 -14.75
C ALA A 180 -0.78 10.46 -14.07
N LEU A 181 -0.51 11.74 -13.76
CA LEU A 181 0.68 12.12 -13.00
C LEU A 181 0.68 11.43 -11.63
N GLY A 182 -0.43 11.51 -10.89
CA GLY A 182 -0.58 10.85 -9.60
C GLY A 182 -0.37 9.33 -9.68
N LEU A 183 -1.01 8.66 -10.64
CA LEU A 183 -0.92 7.21 -10.86
C LEU A 183 0.51 6.78 -11.21
N VAL A 184 1.19 7.52 -12.08
CA VAL A 184 2.60 7.23 -12.43
C VAL A 184 3.49 7.44 -11.22
N GLY A 185 3.29 8.52 -10.45
CA GLY A 185 4.08 8.80 -9.25
C GLY A 185 3.92 7.74 -8.16
N THR A 186 2.68 7.39 -7.83
CA THR A 186 2.39 6.36 -6.82
C THR A 186 2.81 4.98 -7.30
N GLY A 187 2.56 4.65 -8.57
CA GLY A 187 2.93 3.36 -9.16
C GLY A 187 4.45 3.15 -9.18
N LEU A 188 5.22 4.13 -9.64
CA LEU A 188 6.68 4.02 -9.68
C LEU A 188 7.31 3.96 -8.28
N LEU A 189 6.73 4.61 -7.28
CA LEU A 189 7.14 4.46 -5.88
C LEU A 189 6.80 3.10 -5.30
N ALA A 190 5.64 2.56 -5.66
CA ALA A 190 5.15 1.31 -5.10
C ALA A 190 5.90 0.10 -5.63
N ILE A 191 6.36 0.11 -6.89
CA ILE A 191 7.00 -1.08 -7.50
C ILE A 191 8.24 -1.54 -6.71
N PRO A 192 9.24 -0.70 -6.38
CA PRO A 192 10.40 -1.15 -5.62
C PRO A 192 10.05 -1.68 -4.23
N VAL A 193 9.06 -1.07 -3.57
CA VAL A 193 8.62 -1.48 -2.23
C VAL A 193 7.90 -2.83 -2.29
N LEU A 194 6.95 -2.99 -3.21
CA LEU A 194 6.18 -4.23 -3.36
C LEU A 194 7.04 -5.37 -3.89
N ALA A 195 7.76 -5.16 -4.99
CA ALA A 195 8.66 -6.17 -5.56
C ALA A 195 9.84 -6.48 -4.62
N GLY A 196 10.36 -5.47 -3.93
CA GLY A 196 11.36 -5.62 -2.89
C GLY A 196 10.84 -6.45 -1.73
N SER A 197 9.65 -6.17 -1.21
CA SER A 197 9.04 -6.93 -0.11
C SER A 197 8.84 -8.42 -0.45
N ALA A 198 8.41 -8.72 -1.68
CA ALA A 198 8.31 -10.11 -2.15
C ALA A 198 9.70 -10.79 -2.24
N SER A 199 10.70 -10.05 -2.73
CA SER A 199 12.07 -10.54 -2.83
C SER A 199 12.70 -10.76 -1.45
N PHE A 200 12.43 -9.88 -0.48
CA PHE A 200 12.85 -10.03 0.92
C PHE A 200 12.20 -11.26 1.55
N ALA A 201 10.89 -11.42 1.43
CA ALA A 201 10.17 -12.57 2.00
C ALA A 201 10.72 -13.91 1.48
N VAL A 202 10.96 -14.02 0.16
CA VAL A 202 11.52 -15.24 -0.42
C VAL A 202 12.97 -15.45 -0.02
N ALA A 203 13.79 -14.39 -0.05
CA ALA A 203 15.20 -14.50 0.34
C ALA A 203 15.36 -14.89 1.82
N GLU A 204 14.53 -14.35 2.71
CA GLU A 204 14.52 -14.71 4.14
C GLU A 204 14.08 -16.17 4.34
N LEU A 205 13.03 -16.62 3.63
CA LEU A 205 12.56 -18.01 3.70
C LEU A 205 13.67 -19.02 3.34
N PHE A 206 14.49 -18.69 2.35
CA PHE A 206 15.59 -19.55 1.91
C PHE A 206 16.97 -19.18 2.50
N ALA A 207 17.01 -18.25 3.46
CA ALA A 207 18.23 -17.74 4.08
C ALA A 207 19.30 -17.25 3.06
N TRP A 208 18.87 -16.62 1.98
CA TRP A 208 19.73 -16.05 0.95
C TRP A 208 20.21 -14.64 1.32
N PRO A 209 21.39 -14.20 0.82
CA PRO A 209 21.79 -12.81 0.92
C PRO A 209 20.74 -11.89 0.28
N SER A 210 20.21 -10.95 1.08
CA SER A 210 19.17 -10.00 0.70
C SER A 210 19.56 -8.58 1.12
N GLY A 211 19.14 -7.60 0.32
CA GLY A 211 19.41 -6.18 0.54
C GLY A 211 19.36 -5.41 -0.77
N LEU A 212 18.71 -4.24 -0.75
CA LEU A 212 18.68 -3.32 -1.88
C LEU A 212 20.04 -2.62 -2.06
N ASP A 213 20.83 -2.48 -0.99
CA ASP A 213 22.17 -1.92 -1.03
C ASP A 213 23.25 -2.92 -1.47
N LEU A 214 22.88 -4.20 -1.65
CA LEU A 214 23.81 -5.21 -2.16
C LEU A 214 23.98 -5.06 -3.68
N LYS A 215 25.21 -5.27 -4.15
CA LYS A 215 25.47 -5.30 -5.59
C LYS A 215 24.67 -6.44 -6.23
N PRO A 216 24.17 -6.27 -7.48
CA PRO A 216 23.43 -7.33 -8.18
C PRO A 216 24.18 -8.66 -8.28
N THR A 217 25.52 -8.63 -8.30
CA THR A 217 26.37 -9.82 -8.31
C THR A 217 26.41 -10.57 -6.97
N GLN A 218 26.15 -9.88 -5.85
CA GLN A 218 26.15 -10.45 -4.50
C GLN A 218 24.77 -10.99 -4.08
N ALA A 219 23.70 -10.42 -4.64
CA ALA A 219 22.31 -10.79 -4.34
C ALA A 219 21.53 -11.18 -5.61
N TRP A 220 22.16 -11.91 -6.53
CA TRP A 220 21.57 -12.19 -7.85
C TRP A 220 20.19 -12.83 -7.77
N ARG A 221 19.96 -13.74 -6.80
CA ARG A 221 18.66 -14.40 -6.57
C ARG A 221 17.56 -13.41 -6.17
N PHE A 222 17.90 -12.44 -5.32
CA PHE A 222 16.99 -11.37 -4.91
C PHE A 222 16.58 -10.51 -6.11
N TYR A 223 17.55 -10.07 -6.90
CA TYR A 223 17.28 -9.27 -8.10
C TYR A 223 16.55 -10.06 -9.21
N THR A 224 16.75 -11.38 -9.31
CA THR A 224 15.98 -12.23 -10.23
C THR A 224 14.51 -12.29 -9.85
N ILE A 225 14.19 -12.39 -8.55
CA ILE A 225 12.79 -12.38 -8.08
C ILE A 225 12.15 -11.02 -8.34
N LEU A 226 12.88 -9.94 -8.04
CA LEU A 226 12.43 -8.57 -8.30
C LEU A 226 12.15 -8.34 -9.79
N GLY A 227 13.11 -8.67 -10.66
CA GLY A 227 12.94 -8.57 -12.11
C GLY A 227 11.84 -9.48 -12.64
N GLY A 228 11.75 -10.71 -12.12
CA GLY A 228 10.71 -11.67 -12.45
C GLY A 228 9.30 -11.16 -12.09
N ALA A 229 9.13 -10.53 -10.94
CA ALA A 229 7.85 -9.92 -10.54
C ALA A 229 7.44 -8.78 -11.47
N ILE A 230 8.38 -7.93 -11.88
CA ILE A 230 8.13 -6.83 -12.84
C ILE A 230 7.74 -7.40 -14.21
N VAL A 231 8.46 -8.40 -14.70
CA VAL A 231 8.15 -9.06 -15.98
C VAL A 231 6.80 -9.77 -15.92
N ALA A 232 6.49 -10.47 -14.83
CA ALA A 232 5.18 -11.10 -14.64
C ALA A 232 4.04 -10.07 -14.68
N GLY A 233 4.20 -8.93 -13.98
CA GLY A 233 3.25 -7.83 -14.07
C GLY A 233 3.07 -7.30 -15.50
N ALA A 234 4.17 -7.15 -16.24
CA ALA A 234 4.14 -6.72 -17.63
C ALA A 234 3.41 -7.72 -18.56
N VAL A 235 3.62 -9.03 -18.33
CA VAL A 235 2.93 -10.09 -19.08
C VAL A 235 1.43 -10.09 -18.77
N LEU A 236 1.04 -9.89 -17.51
CA LEU A 236 -0.38 -9.86 -17.13
C LEU A 236 -1.15 -8.73 -17.83
N GLU A 237 -0.51 -7.58 -18.09
CA GLU A 237 -1.12 -6.50 -18.88
C GLU A 237 -1.43 -6.92 -20.32
N THR A 238 -0.63 -7.84 -20.90
CA THR A 238 -0.90 -8.36 -22.26
C THR A 238 -2.12 -9.28 -22.32
N LEU A 239 -2.59 -9.79 -21.19
CA LEU A 239 -3.75 -10.70 -21.13
C LEU A 239 -5.10 -9.97 -21.20
N SER A 240 -5.14 -8.67 -21.47
CA SER A 240 -6.36 -7.84 -21.59
C SER A 240 -7.30 -7.89 -20.37
N VAL A 241 -6.78 -8.31 -19.21
CA VAL A 241 -7.51 -8.25 -17.95
C VAL A 241 -7.53 -6.80 -17.46
N SER A 242 -8.69 -6.32 -17.00
CA SER A 242 -8.77 -4.97 -16.44
C SER A 242 -7.83 -4.82 -15.24
N ALA A 243 -6.85 -3.91 -15.36
CA ALA A 243 -5.92 -3.57 -14.29
C ALA A 243 -6.66 -3.12 -13.01
N VAL A 244 -7.80 -2.42 -13.15
CA VAL A 244 -8.63 -2.00 -12.00
C VAL A 244 -9.17 -3.20 -11.26
N ARG A 245 -9.68 -4.22 -11.97
CA ARG A 245 -10.16 -5.46 -11.35
C ARG A 245 -9.03 -6.23 -10.68
N MET A 246 -7.85 -6.26 -11.28
CA MET A 246 -6.68 -6.89 -10.66
C MET A 246 -6.23 -6.19 -9.38
N LEU A 247 -6.19 -4.85 -9.38
CA LEU A 247 -5.88 -4.05 -8.19
C LEU A 247 -6.91 -4.31 -7.08
N PHE A 248 -8.20 -4.37 -7.43
CA PHE A 248 -9.27 -4.67 -6.48
C PHE A 248 -9.16 -6.10 -5.92
N LEU A 249 -8.91 -7.10 -6.77
CA LEU A 249 -8.72 -8.48 -6.33
C LEU A 249 -7.48 -8.62 -5.44
N SER A 250 -6.37 -7.97 -5.79
CA SER A 250 -5.17 -7.94 -4.96
C SER A 250 -5.44 -7.33 -3.59
N ALA A 251 -6.26 -6.28 -3.51
CA ALA A 251 -6.66 -5.68 -2.25
C ALA A 251 -7.46 -6.64 -1.37
N ILE A 252 -8.40 -7.40 -1.96
CA ILE A 252 -9.16 -8.43 -1.24
C ILE A 252 -8.22 -9.52 -0.73
N ILE A 253 -7.33 -10.03 -1.58
CA ILE A 253 -6.35 -11.06 -1.18
C ILE A 253 -5.50 -10.57 -0.01
N ASN A 254 -5.04 -9.32 -0.05
CA ASN A 254 -4.31 -8.72 1.08
C ASN A 254 -5.16 -8.72 2.36
N GLY A 255 -6.45 -8.37 2.25
CA GLY A 255 -7.39 -8.40 3.37
C GLY A 255 -7.62 -9.78 3.96
N LEU A 256 -7.60 -10.83 3.12
CA LEU A 256 -7.72 -12.23 3.56
C LEU A 256 -6.43 -12.78 4.19
N LEU A 257 -5.27 -12.31 3.74
CA LEU A 257 -3.96 -12.74 4.25
C LEU A 257 -3.50 -11.97 5.49
N ALA A 258 -4.08 -10.80 5.76
CA ALA A 258 -3.69 -9.98 6.90
C ALA A 258 -3.98 -10.61 8.28
N PRO A 259 -5.16 -11.21 8.56
CA PRO A 259 -5.49 -11.69 9.91
C PRO A 259 -4.52 -12.76 10.45
N PRO A 260 -4.12 -13.80 9.69
CA PRO A 260 -3.14 -14.77 10.16
C PRO A 260 -1.81 -14.13 10.54
N LEU A 261 -1.33 -13.16 9.74
CA LEU A 261 -0.07 -12.47 10.03
C LEU A 261 -0.17 -11.55 11.23
N MET A 262 -1.28 -10.82 11.38
CA MET A 262 -1.54 -10.00 12.55
C MET A 262 -1.56 -10.84 13.84
N LEU A 263 -2.19 -12.02 13.78
CA LEU A 263 -2.20 -12.96 14.91
C LEU A 263 -0.77 -13.37 15.28
N LEU A 264 0.07 -13.73 14.29
CA LEU A 264 1.46 -14.09 14.56
C LEU A 264 2.25 -12.93 15.17
N VAL A 265 2.10 -11.71 14.64
CA VAL A 265 2.77 -10.51 15.18
C VAL A 265 2.31 -10.23 16.61
N MET A 266 1.02 -10.37 16.90
CA MET A 266 0.49 -10.19 18.26
C MET A 266 1.00 -11.26 19.23
N LEU A 267 1.14 -12.52 18.79
CA LEU A 267 1.73 -13.58 19.60
C LEU A 267 3.21 -13.33 19.88
N VAL A 268 3.98 -12.94 18.86
CA VAL A 268 5.40 -12.62 19.01
C VAL A 268 5.60 -11.42 19.93
N GLY A 269 4.85 -10.34 19.74
CA GLY A 269 4.92 -9.12 20.55
C GLY A 269 4.54 -9.32 22.03
N ASN A 270 3.80 -10.40 22.35
CA ASN A 270 3.46 -10.78 23.72
C ASN A 270 4.38 -11.86 24.30
N ASN A 271 5.26 -12.46 23.49
CA ASN A 271 6.13 -13.53 23.94
C ASN A 271 7.37 -12.97 24.67
N ARG A 272 7.40 -13.12 26.00
CA ARG A 272 8.55 -12.70 26.84
C ARG A 272 9.87 -13.39 26.49
N ALA A 273 9.84 -14.60 25.93
CA ALA A 273 11.06 -15.29 25.51
C ALA A 273 11.71 -14.62 24.28
N ILE A 274 10.92 -13.91 23.46
CA ILE A 274 11.40 -13.21 22.26
C ILE A 274 11.63 -11.73 22.58
N MET A 275 10.65 -11.06 23.19
CA MET A 275 10.64 -9.61 23.41
C MET A 275 11.31 -9.18 24.72
N GLY A 276 11.62 -10.12 25.62
CA GLY A 276 12.19 -9.81 26.93
C GLY A 276 11.28 -8.90 27.76
N THR A 277 11.80 -7.74 28.15
CA THR A 277 11.04 -6.70 28.88
C THR A 277 10.19 -5.81 27.98
N GLY A 278 10.39 -5.84 26.66
CA GLY A 278 9.69 -5.02 25.66
C GLY A 278 8.36 -5.59 25.18
N VAL A 279 7.65 -6.38 25.99
CA VAL A 279 6.35 -6.93 25.61
C VAL A 279 5.29 -5.85 25.45
N ASN A 280 4.27 -6.15 24.63
CA ASN A 280 3.15 -5.25 24.40
C ASN A 280 2.46 -4.82 25.71
N GLY A 281 2.30 -3.51 25.89
CA GLY A 281 1.52 -2.94 26.98
C GLY A 281 0.01 -3.17 26.79
N PHE A 282 -0.77 -2.86 27.84
CA PHE A 282 -2.23 -3.07 27.85
C PHE A 282 -2.94 -2.45 26.65
N TRP A 283 -2.71 -1.16 26.37
CA TRP A 283 -3.37 -0.47 25.26
C TRP A 283 -2.97 -1.04 23.89
N LEU A 284 -1.71 -1.40 23.71
CA LEU A 284 -1.25 -2.00 22.45
C LEU A 284 -1.90 -3.36 22.21
N ASN A 285 -2.13 -4.13 23.28
CA ASN A 285 -2.87 -5.37 23.21
C ASN A 285 -4.36 -5.17 22.91
N VAL A 286 -5.02 -4.20 23.55
CA VAL A 286 -6.43 -3.89 23.29
C VAL A 286 -6.63 -3.49 21.83
N PHE A 287 -5.84 -2.53 21.32
CA PHE A 287 -5.96 -2.09 19.93
C PHE A 287 -5.47 -3.13 18.93
N GLY A 288 -4.37 -3.83 19.22
CA GLY A 288 -3.79 -4.84 18.33
C GLY A 288 -4.68 -6.06 18.17
N TRP A 289 -5.17 -6.64 19.28
CA TRP A 289 -6.11 -7.75 19.23
C TRP A 289 -7.49 -7.31 18.72
N GLY A 290 -7.94 -6.10 19.06
CA GLY A 290 -9.16 -5.52 18.50
C GLY A 290 -9.12 -5.41 16.97
N ALA A 291 -8.04 -4.87 16.42
CA ALA A 291 -7.83 -4.79 14.97
C ALA A 291 -7.74 -6.19 14.34
N THR A 292 -7.02 -7.12 14.99
CA THR A 292 -6.92 -8.52 14.53
C THR A 292 -8.28 -9.19 14.47
N ALA A 293 -9.11 -8.99 15.51
CA ALA A 293 -10.46 -9.54 15.57
C ALA A 293 -11.36 -8.95 14.47
N VAL A 294 -11.35 -7.63 14.26
CA VAL A 294 -12.13 -6.98 13.18
C VAL A 294 -11.72 -7.51 11.80
N MET A 295 -10.41 -7.62 11.55
CA MET A 295 -9.89 -8.17 10.30
C MET A 295 -10.30 -9.64 10.10
N THR A 296 -10.23 -10.43 11.17
CA THR A 296 -10.65 -11.85 11.16
C THR A 296 -12.14 -11.98 10.88
N ILE A 297 -12.98 -11.15 11.51
CA ILE A 297 -14.44 -11.15 11.29
C ILE A 297 -14.75 -10.77 9.83
N ALA A 298 -14.08 -9.75 9.29
CA ALA A 298 -14.26 -9.32 7.91
C ALA A 298 -13.86 -10.44 6.92
N MET A 299 -12.73 -11.12 7.16
CA MET A 299 -12.28 -12.27 6.39
C MET A 299 -13.29 -13.42 6.44
N LEU A 300 -13.72 -13.83 7.64
CA LEU A 300 -14.66 -14.95 7.81
C LEU A 300 -16.02 -14.65 7.19
N ALA A 301 -16.53 -13.42 7.35
CA ALA A 301 -17.78 -12.99 6.73
C ALA A 301 -17.68 -13.03 5.20
N PHE A 302 -16.55 -12.59 4.63
CA PHE A 302 -16.33 -12.66 3.19
C PHE A 302 -16.30 -14.10 2.69
N LEU A 303 -15.56 -14.98 3.37
CA LEU A 303 -15.52 -16.40 2.99
C LEU A 303 -16.89 -17.06 3.12
N TRP A 304 -17.65 -16.75 4.16
CA TRP A 304 -19.00 -17.30 4.37
C TRP A 304 -20.01 -16.85 3.32
N THR A 305 -19.87 -15.64 2.78
CA THR A 305 -20.80 -15.09 1.78
C THR A 305 -20.41 -15.47 0.35
N TRP A 306 -19.15 -15.85 0.13
CA TRP A 306 -18.62 -16.22 -1.17
C TRP A 306 -18.78 -17.72 -1.49
N PHE A 307 -18.86 -18.56 -0.46
CA PHE A 307 -19.18 -20.00 -0.54
C PHE A 307 -20.64 -20.26 -0.19
#